data_AF-A0A932KZC0-F1
#
_entry.id   AF-A0A932KZC0-F1
#
_cell.length_a   1.000
_cell.length_b   1.000
_cell.length_c   1.000
_cell.angle_alpha   90.00
_cell.angle_beta   90.00
_cell.angle_gamma   90.00
#
_symmetry.space_group_name_H-M   'P 1'
#
loop_
_entity.id
_entity.type
_entity.pdbx_description
1 polymer ?
#
loop_
_entity_poly.entity_id
_entity_poly.type
_entity_poly.pdbx_seq_one_letter_code
_entity_poly.pdbx_strand_id
1 'polypeptide(L)'
;AKHKFAYTIHDPFEVFEDASTEEARPKARTPTPEEEAMRVLELTPPLTSDLLKARYKELVKQHHPDANNGDKDSEERFKRINHAYNTLKHSLSQ
;
A
#
# COMPACT_ATOMS: atom_id res chain seq x y z
N ALA A 1 18.55 49.73 -5.68
CA ALA A 1 19.07 48.77 -6.68
C ALA A 1 19.94 47.74 -5.97
N LYS A 2 19.62 46.45 -6.18
CA LYS A 2 20.51 45.28 -6.33
C LYS A 2 21.71 45.15 -5.36
N HIS A 3 21.55 44.35 -4.31
CA HIS A 3 22.70 43.69 -3.67
C HIS A 3 22.89 42.31 -4.32
N LYS A 4 23.90 42.23 -5.18
CA LYS A 4 24.50 41.00 -5.66
C LYS A 4 25.46 40.51 -4.58
N PHE A 5 25.20 39.35 -4.00
CA PHE A 5 26.24 38.56 -3.35
C PHE A 5 26.45 37.32 -4.20
N ALA A 6 27.48 37.41 -5.04
CA ALA A 6 28.10 36.26 -5.68
C ALA A 6 28.98 35.59 -4.63
N TYR A 7 28.68 34.34 -4.29
CA TYR A 7 29.62 33.49 -3.58
C TYR A 7 30.23 32.51 -4.59
N THR A 8 31.47 32.80 -4.94
CA THR A 8 32.37 31.94 -5.68
C THR A 8 32.77 30.78 -4.76
N ILE A 9 32.28 29.58 -4.99
CA ILE A 9 33.04 28.37 -4.67
C ILE A 9 33.46 27.74 -5.99
N HIS A 10 34.75 27.83 -6.22
CA HIS A 10 35.50 27.02 -7.14
C HIS A 10 36.01 25.84 -6.31
N ASP A 11 35.62 24.61 -6.60
CA ASP A 11 36.55 23.49 -6.46
C ASP A 11 36.30 22.46 -7.58
N PRO A 12 37.22 22.34 -8.55
CA PRO A 12 37.13 21.42 -9.65
C PRO A 12 37.80 20.08 -9.30
N PHE A 13 37.04 18.99 -9.45
CA PHE A 13 37.59 17.66 -9.78
C PHE A 13 38.28 16.87 -8.65
N GLU A 14 37.49 16.12 -7.88
CA GLU A 14 37.88 14.76 -7.45
C GLU A 14 36.92 13.76 -8.12
N VAL A 15 37.38 13.24 -9.26
CA VAL A 15 36.90 12.00 -9.89
C VAL A 15 37.74 10.84 -9.36
N PHE A 16 37.13 9.65 -9.30
CA PHE A 16 37.61 8.28 -9.02
C PHE A 16 36.93 7.68 -7.78
N GLU A 17 35.84 6.91 -7.90
CA GLU A 17 35.75 5.53 -8.41
C GLU A 17 36.31 4.52 -7.38
N ASP A 18 35.41 3.95 -6.56
CA ASP A 18 35.45 2.52 -6.23
C ASP A 18 34.06 2.01 -5.82
N ALA A 19 33.80 0.77 -6.22
CA ALA A 19 32.51 0.13 -6.34
C ALA A 19 32.04 -0.58 -5.05
N SER A 20 30.80 -1.09 -5.10
CA SER A 20 30.19 -2.11 -4.20
C SER A 20 29.58 -1.55 -2.91
N THR A 21 28.27 -1.31 -2.83
CA THR A 21 27.29 -2.40 -2.70
C THR A 21 25.91 -1.95 -3.18
N GLU A 22 25.41 -2.62 -4.23
CA GLU A 22 23.98 -2.76 -4.47
C GLU A 22 23.33 -3.49 -3.29
N GLU A 23 22.82 -2.75 -2.31
CA GLU A 23 21.76 -3.27 -1.43
C GLU A 23 20.47 -2.56 -1.78
N ALA A 24 19.61 -3.30 -2.47
CA ALA A 24 18.30 -2.91 -2.95
C ALA A 24 17.43 -2.35 -1.81
N ARG A 25 17.51 -1.04 -1.57
CA ARG A 25 16.42 -0.32 -0.91
C ARG A 25 15.23 -0.43 -1.86
N PRO A 26 14.12 -1.10 -1.50
CA PRO A 26 12.95 -1.09 -2.37
C PRO A 26 12.56 0.38 -2.50
N LYS A 27 12.61 0.89 -3.73
CA LYS A 27 12.06 2.20 -4.06
C LYS A 27 10.70 2.27 -3.41
N ALA A 28 10.41 3.30 -2.62
CA ALA A 28 9.10 3.52 -2.02
C ALA A 28 8.07 3.69 -3.15
N ARG A 29 7.59 2.57 -3.68
CA ARG A 29 6.51 2.52 -4.66
C ARG A 29 5.26 2.85 -3.88
N THR A 30 4.50 3.82 -4.37
CA THR A 30 3.15 4.06 -3.86
C THR A 30 2.39 2.73 -3.94
N PRO A 31 1.78 2.26 -2.84
CA PRO A 31 1.08 0.99 -2.85
C PRO A 31 -0.04 1.03 -3.89
N THR A 32 -0.18 -0.02 -4.68
CA THR A 32 -1.30 -0.11 -5.61
C THR A 32 -2.61 -0.23 -4.83
N PRO A 33 -3.75 0.17 -5.42
CA PRO A 33 -5.06 -0.05 -4.80
C PRO A 33 -5.30 -1.53 -4.46
N GLU A 34 -4.68 -2.46 -5.17
CA GLU A 34 -4.74 -3.89 -4.89
C GLU A 34 -3.94 -4.25 -3.62
N GLU A 35 -2.74 -3.69 -3.45
CA GLU A 35 -1.95 -3.89 -2.23
C GLU A 35 -2.65 -3.32 -1.00
N GLU A 36 -3.31 -2.17 -1.14
CA GLU A 36 -4.13 -1.60 -0.07
C GLU A 36 -5.34 -2.48 0.25
N ALA A 37 -6.05 -2.96 -0.77
CA ALA A 37 -7.17 -3.88 -0.60
C ALA A 37 -6.76 -5.21 0.06
N MET A 38 -5.59 -5.75 -0.29
CA MET A 38 -5.03 -6.93 0.39
C MET A 38 -4.77 -6.65 1.87
N ARG A 39 -4.22 -5.48 2.22
CA ARG A 39 -4.02 -5.10 3.63
C ARG A 39 -5.33 -4.99 4.40
N VAL A 40 -6.39 -4.46 3.78
CA VAL A 40 -7.73 -4.38 4.41
C VAL A 40 -8.32 -5.76 4.68
N LEU A 41 -8.10 -6.72 3.78
CA LEU A 41 -8.55 -8.10 3.94
C LEU A 41 -7.56 -8.99 4.69
N GLU A 42 -6.47 -8.42 5.21
CA GLU A 42 -5.39 -9.12 5.91
C GLU A 42 -4.82 -10.29 5.08
N LEU A 43 -4.69 -10.05 3.78
CA LEU A 43 -4.20 -10.99 2.79
C LEU A 43 -2.73 -10.73 2.46
N THR A 44 -2.00 -11.82 2.28
CA THR A 44 -0.62 -11.81 1.77
C THR A 44 -0.57 -12.46 0.38
N PRO A 45 0.29 -12.01 -0.53
CA PRO A 45 0.55 -12.73 -1.77
C PRO A 45 1.12 -14.13 -1.46
N PRO A 46 0.76 -15.18 -2.21
CA PRO A 46 0.00 -15.17 -3.47
C PRO A 46 -1.52 -14.98 -3.29
N LEU A 47 -2.09 -14.03 -4.04
CA LEU A 47 -3.53 -13.77 -4.04
C LEU A 47 -4.26 -14.77 -4.96
N THR A 48 -5.19 -15.54 -4.40
CA THR A 48 -6.05 -16.45 -5.16
C THR A 48 -7.51 -16.15 -4.91
N SER A 49 -8.38 -16.46 -5.88
CA SER A 49 -9.82 -16.22 -5.78
C SER A 49 -10.48 -17.02 -4.65
N ASP A 50 -9.93 -18.18 -4.30
CA ASP A 50 -10.38 -19.00 -3.16
C ASP A 50 -10.04 -18.33 -1.83
N LEU A 51 -8.77 -17.92 -1.65
CA LEU A 51 -8.27 -17.21 -0.46
C LEU A 51 -9.03 -15.89 -0.23
N LEU A 52 -9.29 -15.14 -1.31
CA LEU A 52 -10.06 -13.90 -1.27
C LEU A 52 -11.48 -14.14 -0.74
N LYS A 53 -12.17 -15.16 -1.25
CA LYS A 53 -13.53 -15.51 -0.80
C LYS A 53 -13.54 -16.04 0.63
N ALA A 54 -12.53 -16.82 1.02
CA ALA A 54 -12.40 -17.35 2.37
C ALA A 54 -12.25 -16.22 3.39
N ARG A 55 -11.26 -15.32 3.20
CA ARG A 55 -11.05 -14.19 4.12
C ARG A 55 -12.22 -13.22 4.17
N TYR A 56 -12.82 -12.93 3.01
CA TYR A 56 -14.02 -12.09 2.99
C TYR A 56 -15.15 -12.66 3.86
N LYS A 57 -15.42 -13.97 3.79
CA LYS A 57 -16.44 -14.62 4.62
C LYS A 57 -16.12 -14.58 6.11
N GLU A 58 -14.85 -14.68 6.50
CA GLU A 58 -14.41 -14.58 7.89
C GLU A 58 -14.63 -13.17 8.44
N LEU A 59 -14.14 -12.16 7.72
CA LEU A 59 -14.23 -10.76 8.13
C LEU A 59 -15.68 -10.26 8.15
N VAL A 60 -16.52 -10.70 7.21
CA VAL A 60 -17.95 -10.37 7.20
C VAL A 60 -18.66 -10.91 8.44
N LYS A 61 -18.34 -12.13 8.89
CA LYS A 61 -18.93 -12.68 10.11
C LYS A 61 -18.46 -11.94 11.36
N GLN A 62 -17.19 -11.54 11.38
CA GLN A 62 -16.58 -10.81 12.49
C GLN A 62 -17.14 -9.39 12.63
N HIS A 63 -17.27 -8.67 11.51
CA HIS A 63 -17.71 -7.27 11.47
C HIS A 63 -19.18 -7.11 11.04
N HIS A 64 -20.00 -8.16 11.14
CA HIS A 64 -21.40 -8.09 10.74
C HIS A 64 -22.15 -7.08 11.63
N PRO A 65 -22.91 -6.12 11.07
CA PRO A 65 -23.59 -5.09 11.86
C PRO A 65 -24.63 -5.70 12.83
N ASP A 66 -25.25 -6.81 12.44
CA ASP A 66 -26.23 -7.52 13.28
C ASP A 66 -25.57 -8.16 14.53
N ALA A 67 -24.34 -8.70 14.38
CA ALA A 67 -23.61 -9.30 15.49
C ALA A 67 -22.99 -8.23 16.42
N ASN A 68 -22.71 -7.04 15.87
CA ASN A 68 -22.05 -5.94 16.58
C ASN A 68 -23.02 -4.83 17.02
N ASN A 69 -24.34 -5.11 17.06
CA ASN A 69 -25.38 -4.15 17.49
C ASN A 69 -25.34 -2.78 16.77
N GLY A 70 -24.94 -2.77 15.49
CA GLY A 70 -24.81 -1.53 14.73
C GLY A 70 -23.65 -0.62 15.17
N ASP A 71 -22.59 -1.20 15.74
CA ASP A 71 -21.36 -0.48 16.05
C ASP A 71 -20.79 0.23 14.80
N LYS A 72 -20.51 1.53 14.95
CA LYS A 72 -20.08 2.39 13.84
C LYS A 72 -18.72 1.97 13.27
N ASP A 73 -17.80 1.51 14.12
CA ASP A 73 -16.48 1.07 13.70
C ASP A 73 -16.57 -0.23 12.88
N SER A 74 -17.41 -1.17 13.33
CA SER A 74 -17.72 -2.39 12.59
C SER A 74 -18.37 -2.09 11.24
N GLU A 75 -19.28 -1.12 11.16
CA GLU A 75 -19.89 -0.68 9.90
C GLU A 75 -18.84 -0.08 8.94
N GLU A 76 -17.95 0.79 9.44
CA GLU A 76 -16.87 1.35 8.64
C GLU A 76 -15.92 0.27 8.11
N ARG A 77 -15.50 -0.67 8.97
CA ARG A 77 -14.68 -1.81 8.57
C ARG A 77 -15.39 -2.67 7.53
N PHE A 78 -16.67 -2.98 7.73
CA PHE A 78 -17.47 -3.74 6.78
C PHE A 78 -17.54 -3.08 5.39
N LYS A 79 -17.69 -1.75 5.33
CA LYS A 79 -17.63 -1.00 4.06
C LYS A 79 -16.27 -1.12 3.39
N ARG A 80 -15.16 -0.99 4.15
CA ARG A 80 -13.80 -1.14 3.64
C ARG A 80 -13.55 -2.55 3.09
N ILE A 81 -13.98 -3.58 3.81
CA ILE A 81 -13.90 -5.00 3.40
C ILE A 81 -14.64 -5.22 2.07
N ASN A 82 -15.86 -4.70 1.93
CA ASN A 82 -16.62 -4.79 0.69
C ASN A 82 -15.93 -4.09 -0.49
N HIS A 83 -15.38 -2.90 -0.25
CA HIS A 83 -14.65 -2.17 -1.29
C HIS A 83 -13.39 -2.93 -1.73
N ALA A 84 -12.57 -3.37 -0.78
CA ALA A 84 -11.36 -4.14 -1.04
C ALA A 84 -11.63 -5.44 -1.80
N TYR A 85 -12.68 -6.19 -1.40
CA TYR A 85 -13.06 -7.42 -2.08
C TYR A 85 -13.43 -7.18 -3.55
N ASN A 86 -14.19 -6.13 -3.85
CA ASN A 86 -14.52 -5.80 -5.23
C ASN A 86 -13.28 -5.42 -6.04
N THR A 87 -12.40 -4.57 -5.50
CA THR A 87 -11.15 -4.17 -6.17
C THR A 87 -10.29 -5.38 -6.53
N LEU A 88 -10.08 -6.30 -5.59
CA LEU A 88 -9.29 -7.51 -5.83
C LEU A 88 -9.99 -8.49 -6.78
N LYS A 89 -11.32 -8.62 -6.68
CA LYS A 89 -12.09 -9.46 -7.60
C LYS A 89 -11.99 -8.95 -9.04
N HIS A 90 -12.01 -7.63 -9.24
CA HIS A 90 -11.81 -7.02 -10.56
C HIS A 90 -10.39 -7.27 -11.06
N SER A 91 -9.36 -7.07 -10.23
CA SER A 91 -7.96 -7.36 -10.57
C SER A 91 -7.74 -8.83 -10.96
N LEU A 92 -8.29 -9.78 -10.20
CA LEU A 92 -8.21 -11.22 -10.51
C LEU A 92 -8.99 -11.66 -11.75
N SER A 93 -9.91 -10.83 -12.24
CA SER A 93 -10.76 -11.13 -13.40
C SER A 93 -10.29 -10.41 -14.68
N GLN A 94 -9.32 -9.50 -14.59
CA GLN A 94 -8.68 -8.81 -15.71
C GLN A 94 -7.50 -9.63 -16.22
#